data_AF-A0A9D6YP10-F1
#
_entry.id   AF-A0A9D6YP10-F1
#
_cell.length_a   1.000
_cell.length_b   1.000
_cell.length_c   1.000
_cell.angle_alpha   90.00
_cell.angle_beta   90.00
_cell.angle_gamma   90.00
#
_symmetry.space_group_name_H-M   'P 1'
#
loop_
_entity.id
_entity.type
_entity.pdbx_description
1 polymer ?
#
loop_
_entity_poly.entity_id
_entity_poly.type
_entity_poly.pdbx_seq_one_letter_code
_entity_poly.pdbx_strand_id
1 'polypeptide(L)'
;MKHIKLLLITGFILTGTYYIGNGQGFICGDIITDSRDGQVYPTVQIGAQCWMKQNLNIGLFVFGTSSGYPNSNVSNNGIIEKYCYNNMMNNCKTYGGLYDWDEAMNYTTAQGTQGICPAGWHIPTESEWYELEHFIDPTINPNSYGWRGTNCGTKLKQGGSSGFDALFGGLRNYDGVFNYMGSFGWFWTSTESFGDYVFKRSVGSSYASIWRDESIHSYGFSIRCITYDGVISQIPQIPENLIQTHVYPNPASNNLTLEIPNENTTFHFEIFNIAGEAVYKSDVNKTVVIDISDFPNGAYWIKLYNDKSIRIVPFHKE
;
A
#
# COMPACT_ATOMS: atom_id res chain seq x y z
N MET A 1 30.12 37.39 -31.65
CA MET A 1 30.35 35.95 -31.96
C MET A 1 31.01 35.32 -30.75
N LYS A 2 30.45 34.20 -30.25
CA LYS A 2 30.88 33.34 -29.11
C LYS A 2 30.58 33.90 -27.71
N HIS A 3 29.44 33.54 -27.11
CA HIS A 3 29.03 32.25 -26.48
C HIS A 3 29.49 32.15 -25.02
N ILE A 4 28.60 32.60 -24.13
CA ILE A 4 28.62 32.26 -22.69
C ILE A 4 27.98 30.87 -22.55
N LYS A 5 28.70 29.99 -21.85
CA LYS A 5 28.28 28.61 -21.55
C LYS A 5 26.99 28.62 -20.73
N LEU A 6 25.95 28.01 -21.31
CA LEU A 6 24.71 27.68 -20.65
C LEU A 6 24.95 26.50 -19.70
N LEU A 7 24.47 26.65 -18.46
CA LEU A 7 24.40 25.61 -17.43
C LEU A 7 23.56 24.43 -17.94
N LEU A 8 24.13 23.22 -17.91
CA LEU A 8 23.36 21.97 -17.97
C LEU A 8 23.34 21.38 -16.56
N ILE A 9 22.33 21.76 -15.77
CA ILE A 9 21.84 20.91 -14.70
C ILE A 9 20.66 20.17 -15.32
N THR A 10 20.88 18.90 -15.67
CA THR A 10 19.86 18.01 -16.21
C THR A 10 18.83 17.70 -15.12
N GLY A 11 17.83 18.58 -14.98
CA GLY A 11 16.56 18.22 -14.38
C GLY A 11 15.81 17.34 -15.37
N PHE A 12 15.68 16.06 -15.05
CA PHE A 12 14.76 15.16 -15.74
C PHE A 12 13.33 15.72 -15.57
N ILE A 13 12.82 16.41 -16.59
CA ILE A 13 11.38 16.58 -16.73
C ILE A 13 10.89 15.25 -17.31
N LEU A 14 10.37 14.37 -16.46
CA LEU A 14 9.49 13.30 -16.92
C LEU A 14 8.21 13.96 -17.45
N THR A 15 8.23 14.37 -18.71
CA THR A 15 7.00 14.50 -19.50
C THR A 15 6.52 13.08 -19.78
N GLY A 16 5.89 12.46 -18.77
CA GLY A 16 5.13 11.25 -18.98
C GLY A 16 3.90 11.61 -19.80
N THR A 17 3.93 11.35 -21.10
CA THR A 17 2.71 11.15 -21.87
C THR A 17 2.03 9.90 -21.32
N TYR A 18 1.04 10.09 -20.44
CA TYR A 18 0.14 9.01 -20.06
C TYR A 18 -0.77 8.73 -21.27
N TYR A 19 -0.59 7.55 -21.86
CA TYR A 19 -1.60 7.00 -22.75
C TYR A 19 -2.87 6.80 -21.93
N ILE A 20 -3.91 7.59 -22.21
CA ILE A 20 -5.27 7.27 -21.73
C ILE A 20 -5.75 6.09 -22.57
N GLY A 21 -5.32 4.88 -22.19
CA GLY A 21 -6.05 3.68 -22.53
C GLY A 21 -7.41 3.75 -21.82
N ASN A 22 -8.48 3.40 -22.52
CA ASN A 22 -9.81 3.17 -21.95
C ASN A 22 -9.77 2.00 -20.94
N GLY A 23 -9.19 2.22 -19.76
CA GLY A 23 -9.22 1.29 -18.64
C GLY A 23 -9.98 1.95 -17.50
N GLN A 24 -11.12 1.38 -17.11
CA GLN A 24 -11.70 1.68 -15.80
C GLN A 24 -10.60 1.50 -14.74
N GLY A 25 -10.42 2.49 -13.86
CA GLY A 25 -9.58 2.33 -12.68
C GLY A 25 -10.06 1.15 -11.85
N PHE A 26 -9.12 0.44 -11.22
CA PHE A 26 -9.43 -0.68 -10.33
C PHE A 26 -10.32 -0.22 -9.17
N ILE A 27 -11.40 -0.95 -8.92
CA ILE A 27 -12.28 -0.75 -7.77
C ILE A 27 -12.21 -2.00 -6.89
N CYS A 28 -12.13 -1.82 -5.58
CA CYS A 28 -12.14 -2.99 -4.70
C CYS A 28 -13.43 -3.82 -4.87
N GLY A 29 -13.26 -5.13 -5.00
CA GLY A 29 -14.32 -6.06 -5.45
C GLY A 29 -14.05 -6.59 -6.86
N ASP A 30 -13.27 -5.87 -7.67
CA ASP A 30 -12.82 -6.36 -8.97
C ASP A 30 -11.81 -7.51 -8.80
N ILE A 31 -11.69 -8.32 -9.85
CA ILE A 31 -10.65 -9.34 -9.96
C ILE A 31 -9.39 -8.67 -10.51
N ILE A 32 -8.26 -8.87 -9.84
CA ILE A 32 -6.95 -8.46 -10.36
C ILE A 32 -6.28 -9.64 -11.06
N THR A 33 -5.45 -9.34 -12.07
CA THR A 33 -4.57 -10.32 -12.71
C THR A 33 -3.13 -9.95 -12.39
N ASP A 34 -2.38 -10.88 -11.79
CA ASP A 34 -0.96 -10.70 -11.58
C ASP A 34 -0.23 -10.86 -12.91
N SER A 35 0.42 -9.79 -13.39
CA SER A 35 1.09 -9.77 -14.68
C SER A 35 2.34 -10.66 -14.73
N ARG A 36 2.83 -11.12 -13.57
CA ARG A 36 4.05 -11.95 -13.45
C ARG A 36 3.80 -13.40 -13.83
N ASP A 37 2.60 -13.93 -13.58
CA ASP A 37 2.24 -15.33 -13.83
C ASP A 37 0.84 -15.54 -14.43
N GLY A 38 0.06 -14.48 -14.61
CA GLY A 38 -1.31 -14.53 -15.12
C GLY A 38 -2.34 -15.03 -14.11
N GLN A 39 -1.95 -15.25 -12.84
CA GLN A 39 -2.88 -15.70 -11.81
C GLN A 39 -3.86 -14.58 -11.48
N VAL A 40 -5.15 -14.92 -11.46
CA VAL A 40 -6.23 -14.01 -11.10
C VAL A 40 -6.56 -14.14 -9.62
N TYR A 41 -6.80 -13.01 -8.96
CA TYR A 41 -7.16 -12.94 -7.55
C TYR A 41 -8.41 -12.05 -7.38
N PRO A 42 -9.54 -12.59 -6.86
CA PRO A 42 -10.67 -11.77 -6.47
C PRO A 42 -10.30 -10.89 -5.27
N THR A 43 -10.96 -9.75 -5.12
CA THR A 43 -10.72 -8.81 -4.02
C THR A 43 -11.99 -8.52 -3.23
N VAL A 44 -11.86 -8.00 -2.01
CA VAL A 44 -12.97 -7.66 -1.13
C VAL A 44 -12.65 -6.42 -0.30
N GLN A 45 -13.61 -5.50 -0.22
CA GLN A 45 -13.52 -4.33 0.64
C GLN A 45 -13.95 -4.70 2.07
N ILE A 46 -13.07 -4.45 3.04
CA ILE A 46 -13.33 -4.63 4.48
C ILE A 46 -12.91 -3.34 5.17
N GLY A 47 -13.89 -2.57 5.65
CA GLY A 47 -13.63 -1.23 6.16
C GLY A 47 -13.03 -0.33 5.07
N ALA A 48 -11.90 0.31 5.35
CA ALA A 48 -11.15 1.12 4.38
C ALA A 48 -10.16 0.29 3.53
N GLN A 49 -10.00 -0.99 3.82
CA GLN A 49 -8.96 -1.84 3.24
C GLN A 49 -9.51 -2.71 2.11
N CYS A 50 -8.73 -2.85 1.03
CA CYS A 50 -9.01 -3.81 -0.03
C CYS A 50 -8.11 -5.02 0.09
N TRP A 51 -8.70 -6.20 0.30
CA TRP A 51 -7.98 -7.45 0.56
C TRP A 51 -8.11 -8.43 -0.60
N MET A 52 -7.07 -9.20 -0.88
CA MET A 52 -7.21 -10.40 -1.71
C MET A 52 -8.10 -11.45 -1.01
N LYS A 53 -9.07 -12.01 -1.74
CA LYS A 53 -9.92 -13.14 -1.30
C LYS A 53 -9.27 -14.51 -1.45
N GLN A 54 -8.09 -14.59 -2.04
CA GLN A 54 -7.30 -15.82 -2.17
C GLN A 54 -5.87 -15.61 -1.68
N ASN A 55 -5.25 -16.70 -1.21
CA ASN A 55 -3.84 -16.70 -0.84
C ASN A 55 -2.99 -16.53 -2.09
N LEU A 56 -1.92 -15.74 -2.00
CA LEU A 56 -0.96 -15.56 -3.10
C LEU A 56 -0.34 -16.91 -3.51
N ASN A 57 -0.12 -17.10 -4.81
CA ASN A 57 0.43 -18.34 -5.38
C ASN A 57 1.52 -18.09 -6.44
N ILE A 58 2.34 -17.07 -6.25
CA ILE A 58 3.44 -16.71 -7.16
C ILE A 58 4.72 -17.53 -6.88
N GLY A 59 5.60 -17.67 -7.86
CA GLY A 59 6.96 -18.20 -7.67
C GLY A 59 7.16 -19.67 -8.04
N LEU A 60 8.41 -20.11 -8.02
CA LEU A 60 8.85 -21.47 -8.30
C LEU A 60 8.54 -22.39 -7.11
N PHE A 61 7.99 -23.57 -7.38
CA PHE A 61 7.80 -24.58 -6.36
C PHE A 61 9.14 -25.21 -5.95
N VAL A 62 9.39 -25.23 -4.64
CA VAL A 62 10.50 -25.96 -4.03
C VAL A 62 10.00 -27.00 -3.02
N PHE A 63 10.78 -28.04 -2.79
CA PHE A 63 10.45 -29.06 -1.80
C PHE A 63 10.67 -28.53 -0.38
N GLY A 64 9.64 -28.59 0.45
CA GLY A 64 9.80 -28.52 1.89
C GLY A 64 10.41 -29.83 2.38
N THR A 65 11.70 -29.82 2.67
CA THR A 65 12.41 -31.00 3.16
C THR A 65 12.50 -30.97 4.67
N SER A 66 11.97 -32.01 5.32
CA SER A 66 12.13 -32.16 6.76
C SER A 66 13.57 -32.49 7.10
N SER A 67 14.21 -31.67 7.93
CA SER A 67 15.59 -31.89 8.40
C SER A 67 15.68 -32.20 9.90
N GLY A 68 14.58 -32.06 10.65
CA GLY A 68 14.56 -32.16 12.11
C GLY A 68 15.13 -30.95 12.86
N TYR A 69 15.61 -29.94 12.13
CA TYR A 69 16.15 -28.69 12.66
C TYR A 69 15.58 -27.47 11.90
N PRO A 70 15.56 -26.27 12.51
CA PRO A 70 15.20 -25.05 11.79
C PRO A 70 15.98 -24.88 10.49
N ASN A 71 15.26 -24.79 9.38
CA ASN A 71 15.84 -24.62 8.05
C ASN A 71 14.88 -23.88 7.11
N SER A 72 15.46 -23.04 6.27
CA SER A 72 14.83 -22.53 5.06
C SER A 72 15.33 -23.35 3.87
N ASN A 73 14.44 -23.71 2.94
CA ASN A 73 14.81 -24.35 1.67
C ASN A 73 14.83 -23.35 0.51
N VAL A 74 14.66 -22.06 0.80
CA VAL A 74 14.69 -20.95 -0.16
C VAL A 74 15.89 -20.05 0.10
N SER A 75 16.26 -19.23 -0.89
CA SER A 75 17.45 -18.37 -0.78
C SER A 75 17.31 -17.06 -1.55
N ASN A 76 17.99 -16.01 -1.08
CA ASN A 76 17.99 -14.71 -1.75
C ASN A 76 18.78 -14.77 -3.06
N ASN A 77 18.09 -15.19 -4.13
CA ASN A 77 18.65 -15.39 -5.46
C ASN A 77 17.86 -14.63 -6.54
N GLY A 78 16.87 -13.82 -6.14
CA GLY A 78 16.00 -13.06 -7.02
C GLY A 78 14.90 -13.87 -7.71
N ILE A 79 14.75 -15.15 -7.38
CA ILE A 79 13.65 -16.01 -7.82
C ILE A 79 12.68 -16.12 -6.66
N ILE A 80 11.40 -15.79 -6.90
CA ILE A 80 10.40 -16.01 -5.86
C ILE A 80 10.17 -17.51 -5.72
N GLU A 81 10.33 -18.05 -4.52
CA GLU A 81 10.18 -19.47 -4.23
C GLU A 81 9.00 -19.73 -3.27
N LYS A 82 8.30 -20.84 -3.45
CA LYS A 82 7.15 -21.22 -2.64
C LYS A 82 7.14 -22.71 -2.31
N TYR A 83 6.54 -23.03 -1.18
CA TYR A 83 6.16 -24.40 -0.84
C TYR A 83 4.69 -24.64 -1.20
N CYS A 84 4.41 -25.84 -1.69
CA CYS A 84 3.05 -26.36 -1.76
C CYS A 84 2.88 -27.38 -0.64
N TYR A 85 1.75 -27.31 0.07
CA TYR A 85 1.50 -28.21 1.20
C TYR A 85 1.74 -29.68 0.82
N ASN A 86 2.46 -30.44 1.66
CA ASN A 86 2.88 -31.83 1.42
C ASN A 86 3.66 -32.03 0.11
N ASN A 87 4.33 -31.00 -0.41
CA ASN A 87 5.06 -31.04 -1.67
C ASN A 87 4.17 -31.42 -2.88
N MET A 88 2.87 -31.11 -2.81
CA MET A 88 1.90 -31.40 -3.87
C MET A 88 1.43 -30.12 -4.55
N MET A 89 1.76 -29.94 -5.82
CA MET A 89 1.39 -28.75 -6.61
C MET A 89 -0.12 -28.46 -6.62
N ASN A 90 -0.96 -29.50 -6.58
CA ASN A 90 -2.41 -29.32 -6.52
C ASN A 90 -2.86 -28.60 -5.25
N ASN A 91 -2.13 -28.72 -4.14
CA ASN A 91 -2.46 -27.98 -2.93
C ASN A 91 -2.17 -26.49 -3.07
N CYS A 92 -1.14 -26.08 -3.81
CA CYS A 92 -0.95 -24.67 -4.15
C CYS A 92 -2.10 -24.12 -4.99
N LYS A 93 -2.65 -24.91 -5.93
CA LYS A 93 -3.80 -24.48 -6.73
C LYS A 93 -5.05 -24.25 -5.87
N THR A 94 -5.24 -25.06 -4.83
CA THR A 94 -6.40 -24.96 -3.94
C THR A 94 -6.21 -23.92 -2.84
N TYR A 95 -5.04 -23.86 -2.22
CA TYR A 95 -4.79 -23.13 -0.98
C TYR A 95 -3.79 -21.98 -1.12
N GLY A 96 -3.18 -21.79 -2.28
CA GLY A 96 -2.07 -20.85 -2.48
C GLY A 96 -0.72 -21.38 -1.98
N GLY A 97 0.32 -20.58 -2.17
CA GLY A 97 1.68 -20.88 -1.73
C GLY A 97 1.86 -20.65 -0.23
N LEU A 98 2.80 -21.39 0.34
CA LEU A 98 3.36 -21.13 1.65
C LEU A 98 4.77 -20.55 1.46
N TYR A 99 5.09 -19.51 2.21
CA TYR A 99 6.32 -18.74 2.05
C TYR A 99 7.01 -18.58 3.40
N ASP A 100 8.33 -18.75 3.40
CA ASP A 100 9.15 -18.26 4.52
C ASP A 100 9.04 -16.74 4.58
N TRP A 101 9.23 -16.14 5.76
CA TRP A 101 8.95 -14.72 5.93
C TRP A 101 9.90 -13.84 5.13
N ASP A 102 11.20 -14.13 5.18
CA ASP A 102 12.22 -13.36 4.44
C ASP A 102 11.93 -13.39 2.93
N GLU A 103 11.55 -14.56 2.41
CA GLU A 103 11.15 -14.74 1.02
C GLU A 103 9.90 -13.92 0.67
N ALA A 104 8.86 -14.00 1.51
CA ALA A 104 7.64 -13.21 1.32
C ALA A 104 7.94 -11.71 1.29
N MET A 105 8.78 -11.25 2.21
CA MET A 105 9.17 -9.86 2.30
C MET A 105 10.15 -9.42 1.21
N ASN A 106 10.59 -10.31 0.31
CA ASN A 106 11.65 -10.05 -0.65
C ASN A 106 12.94 -9.55 0.04
N TYR A 107 13.29 -10.22 1.15
CA TYR A 107 14.49 -10.02 1.96
C TYR A 107 14.69 -8.59 2.48
N THR A 108 13.59 -7.86 2.71
CA THR A 108 13.59 -6.58 3.44
C THR A 108 12.81 -6.68 4.74
N THR A 109 13.10 -5.80 5.70
CA THR A 109 12.37 -5.69 6.98
C THR A 109 11.43 -4.49 7.01
N ALA A 110 11.27 -3.77 5.89
CA ALA A 110 10.38 -2.63 5.80
C ALA A 110 8.91 -3.07 5.92
N GLN A 111 8.23 -2.64 6.99
CA GLN A 111 6.81 -2.90 7.19
C GLN A 111 5.96 -2.27 6.07
N GLY A 112 4.90 -2.95 5.64
CA GLY A 112 4.06 -2.47 4.54
C GLY A 112 4.77 -2.50 3.18
N THR A 113 5.89 -3.23 3.06
CA THR A 113 6.55 -3.42 1.77
C THR A 113 5.65 -4.17 0.79
N GLN A 114 5.83 -3.91 -0.50
CA GLN A 114 5.25 -4.74 -1.56
C GLN A 114 5.61 -6.22 -1.34
N GLY A 115 6.88 -6.50 -0.99
CA GLY A 115 7.38 -7.87 -0.91
C GLY A 115 7.09 -8.64 -2.20
N ILE A 116 6.56 -9.85 -2.07
CA ILE A 116 6.14 -10.67 -3.21
C ILE A 116 4.73 -10.35 -3.73
N CYS A 117 4.00 -9.39 -3.15
CA CYS A 117 2.70 -8.98 -3.66
C CYS A 117 2.81 -8.32 -5.05
N PRO A 118 1.71 -8.30 -5.83
CA PRO A 118 1.67 -7.59 -7.11
C PRO A 118 1.94 -6.08 -6.93
N ALA A 119 2.32 -5.40 -8.01
CA ALA A 119 2.50 -3.95 -7.97
C ALA A 119 1.21 -3.22 -7.53
N GLY A 120 1.34 -2.24 -6.63
CA GLY A 120 0.21 -1.53 -6.02
C GLY A 120 -0.46 -2.28 -4.85
N TRP A 121 0.05 -3.44 -4.49
CA TRP A 121 -0.37 -4.23 -3.33
C TRP A 121 0.81 -4.47 -2.40
N HIS A 122 0.57 -4.71 -1.12
CA HIS A 122 1.62 -4.93 -0.13
C HIS A 122 1.28 -6.03 0.87
N ILE A 123 2.31 -6.48 1.59
CA ILE A 123 2.16 -7.43 2.68
C ILE A 123 1.64 -6.66 3.90
N PRO A 124 0.54 -7.13 4.52
CA PRO A 124 -0.13 -6.41 5.57
C PRO A 124 0.71 -6.32 6.84
N THR A 125 0.76 -5.15 7.43
CA THR A 125 1.32 -4.87 8.76
C THR A 125 0.45 -5.45 9.88
N GLU A 126 1.01 -5.46 11.10
CA GLU A 126 0.26 -5.80 12.32
C GLU A 126 -0.97 -4.89 12.51
N SER A 127 -0.80 -3.59 12.31
CA SER A 127 -1.85 -2.58 12.44
C SER A 127 -2.95 -2.76 11.40
N GLU A 128 -2.59 -3.11 10.17
CA GLU A 128 -3.57 -3.36 9.10
C GLU A 128 -4.39 -4.61 9.37
N TRP A 129 -3.79 -5.66 9.91
CA TRP A 129 -4.53 -6.81 10.41
C TRP A 129 -5.47 -6.43 11.55
N TYR A 130 -5.01 -5.60 12.49
CA TYR A 130 -5.87 -5.11 13.58
C TYR A 130 -7.05 -4.28 13.06
N GLU A 131 -6.86 -3.42 12.05
CA GLU A 131 -7.95 -2.67 11.41
C GLU A 131 -9.03 -3.59 10.84
N LEU A 132 -8.64 -4.62 10.08
CA LEU A 132 -9.56 -5.65 9.57
C LEU A 132 -10.28 -6.37 10.72
N GLU A 133 -9.55 -6.82 11.72
CA GLU A 133 -10.11 -7.58 12.83
C GLU A 133 -11.08 -6.74 13.66
N HIS A 134 -10.72 -5.51 13.98
CA HIS A 134 -11.53 -4.59 14.77
C HIS A 134 -12.76 -4.09 14.02
N PHE A 135 -12.65 -3.89 12.69
CA PHE A 135 -13.81 -3.58 11.85
C PHE A 135 -14.85 -4.71 11.86
N ILE A 136 -14.38 -5.96 11.82
CA ILE A 136 -15.22 -7.16 11.81
C ILE A 136 -15.79 -7.47 13.20
N ASP A 137 -14.99 -7.25 14.24
CA ASP A 137 -15.30 -7.56 15.63
C ASP A 137 -14.72 -6.49 16.58
N PRO A 138 -15.54 -5.48 16.95
CA PRO A 138 -15.09 -4.37 17.80
C PRO A 138 -14.63 -4.78 19.21
N THR A 139 -14.83 -6.04 19.62
CA THR A 139 -14.35 -6.53 20.93
C THR A 139 -12.87 -6.93 20.91
N ILE A 140 -12.19 -6.88 19.76
CA ILE A 140 -10.77 -7.24 19.65
C ILE A 140 -9.91 -6.30 20.49
N ASN A 141 -9.12 -6.86 21.40
CA ASN A 141 -8.07 -6.14 22.11
C ASN A 141 -6.76 -6.19 21.31
N PRO A 142 -6.19 -5.04 20.90
CA PRO A 142 -4.98 -4.99 20.07
C PRO A 142 -3.77 -5.68 20.71
N ASN A 143 -3.66 -5.64 22.04
CA ASN A 143 -2.49 -6.13 22.79
C ASN A 143 -2.59 -7.61 23.22
N SER A 144 -3.69 -8.29 22.90
CA SER A 144 -3.90 -9.67 23.31
C SER A 144 -3.19 -10.68 22.39
N TYR A 145 -2.51 -11.65 23.00
CA TYR A 145 -2.00 -12.85 22.35
C TYR A 145 -3.01 -13.99 22.45
N GLY A 146 -2.94 -14.94 21.52
CA GLY A 146 -3.81 -16.10 21.46
C GLY A 146 -5.15 -15.82 20.78
N TRP A 147 -6.17 -16.60 21.15
CA TRP A 147 -7.53 -16.46 20.62
C TRP A 147 -8.16 -15.17 21.11
N ARG A 148 -8.49 -14.27 20.19
CA ARG A 148 -9.09 -12.97 20.47
C ARG A 148 -10.32 -12.69 19.60
N GLY A 149 -11.19 -11.82 20.12
CA GLY A 149 -12.50 -11.55 19.55
C GLY A 149 -13.52 -12.63 19.89
N THR A 150 -14.79 -12.28 19.76
CA THR A 150 -15.91 -13.20 20.04
C THR A 150 -16.31 -13.99 18.79
N ASN A 151 -16.18 -13.38 17.60
CA ASN A 151 -16.66 -13.99 16.36
C ASN A 151 -15.84 -13.61 15.11
N CYS A 152 -14.73 -12.90 15.27
CA CYS A 152 -13.85 -12.48 14.17
C CYS A 152 -13.42 -13.66 13.26
N GLY A 153 -12.98 -14.76 13.87
CA GLY A 153 -12.59 -15.98 13.16
C GLY A 153 -13.70 -16.54 12.30
N THR A 154 -14.92 -16.70 12.82
CA THR A 154 -16.07 -17.20 12.01
C THR A 154 -16.33 -16.33 10.80
N LYS A 155 -16.27 -15.01 10.96
CA LYS A 155 -16.56 -14.06 9.87
C LYS A 155 -15.48 -14.07 8.78
N LEU A 156 -14.23 -14.36 9.13
CA LEU A 156 -13.09 -14.42 8.21
C LEU A 156 -12.98 -15.70 7.39
N LYS A 157 -13.62 -16.80 7.83
CA LYS A 157 -13.59 -18.09 7.11
C LYS A 157 -14.21 -18.00 5.74
N GLN A 158 -13.90 -18.97 4.88
CA GLN A 158 -14.66 -19.19 3.66
C GLN A 158 -16.17 -19.28 3.95
N GLY A 159 -16.96 -18.46 3.25
CA GLY A 159 -18.41 -18.35 3.46
C GLY A 159 -18.83 -17.55 4.69
N GLY A 160 -17.86 -16.96 5.42
CA GLY A 160 -18.11 -16.00 6.49
C GLY A 160 -18.56 -14.64 5.95
N SER A 161 -19.10 -13.78 6.82
CA SER A 161 -19.73 -12.53 6.39
C SER A 161 -18.75 -11.43 5.96
N SER A 162 -17.44 -11.58 6.18
CA SER A 162 -16.47 -10.54 5.75
C SER A 162 -16.06 -10.67 4.29
N GLY A 163 -16.29 -11.83 3.67
CA GLY A 163 -15.78 -12.13 2.33
C GLY A 163 -14.26 -12.30 2.26
N PHE A 164 -13.53 -12.30 3.38
CA PHE A 164 -12.07 -12.53 3.36
C PHE A 164 -11.69 -13.92 2.84
N ASP A 165 -12.56 -14.92 3.04
CA ASP A 165 -12.41 -16.29 2.56
C ASP A 165 -11.06 -16.92 2.96
N ALA A 166 -10.76 -16.89 4.26
CA ALA A 166 -9.59 -17.59 4.81
C ALA A 166 -9.70 -19.10 4.54
N LEU A 167 -8.72 -19.63 3.81
CA LEU A 167 -8.60 -21.04 3.50
C LEU A 167 -7.69 -21.75 4.50
N PHE A 168 -8.04 -22.97 4.88
CA PHE A 168 -7.29 -23.76 5.86
C PHE A 168 -6.16 -24.58 5.20
N GLY A 169 -5.22 -23.89 4.55
CA GLY A 169 -4.11 -24.50 3.83
C GLY A 169 -3.03 -25.15 4.71
N GLY A 170 -3.11 -25.02 6.04
CA GLY A 170 -2.08 -25.46 6.96
C GLY A 170 -0.85 -24.55 6.95
N LEU A 171 0.28 -25.10 7.37
CA LEU A 171 1.60 -24.45 7.37
C LEU A 171 2.72 -25.43 7.01
N ARG A 172 3.90 -24.88 6.75
CA ARG A 172 5.19 -25.59 6.85
C ARG A 172 5.87 -25.13 8.14
N ASN A 173 6.26 -26.05 9.00
CA ASN A 173 7.01 -25.75 10.21
C ASN A 173 8.45 -25.32 9.87
N TYR A 174 9.12 -24.69 10.83
CA TYR A 174 10.54 -24.35 10.76
C TYR A 174 11.45 -25.52 10.37
N ASP A 175 11.07 -26.75 10.70
CA ASP A 175 11.85 -27.96 10.43
C ASP A 175 11.56 -28.58 9.05
N GLY A 176 10.62 -28.01 8.30
CA GLY A 176 10.17 -28.48 6.98
C GLY A 176 8.95 -29.41 7.01
N VAL A 177 8.40 -29.75 8.18
CA VAL A 177 7.20 -30.61 8.28
C VAL A 177 5.93 -29.82 8.00
N PHE A 178 5.01 -30.38 7.20
CA PHE A 178 3.72 -29.78 6.92
C PHE A 178 2.65 -30.25 7.92
N ASN A 179 1.85 -29.32 8.44
CA ASN A 179 0.80 -29.63 9.42
C ASN A 179 -0.48 -28.82 9.22
N TYR A 180 -1.58 -29.31 9.80
CA TYR A 180 -2.83 -28.59 10.02
C TYR A 180 -3.67 -28.22 8.78
N MET A 181 -3.37 -28.77 7.60
CA MET A 181 -4.27 -28.61 6.44
C MET A 181 -5.69 -29.10 6.77
N GLY A 182 -6.68 -28.32 6.38
CA GLY A 182 -8.10 -28.53 6.68
C GLY A 182 -8.54 -27.97 8.05
N SER A 183 -7.59 -27.65 8.95
CA SER A 183 -7.91 -27.19 10.31
C SER A 183 -7.58 -25.72 10.53
N PHE A 184 -6.46 -25.23 9.99
CA PHE A 184 -6.02 -23.84 10.19
C PHE A 184 -5.48 -23.22 8.91
N GLY A 185 -5.74 -21.92 8.74
CA GLY A 185 -5.04 -21.06 7.78
C GLY A 185 -4.13 -20.10 8.54
N TRP A 186 -2.85 -20.04 8.17
CA TRP A 186 -1.85 -19.20 8.81
C TRP A 186 -1.39 -18.10 7.86
N PHE A 187 -1.26 -16.88 8.36
CA PHE A 187 -0.94 -15.69 7.57
C PHE A 187 0.19 -14.91 8.20
N TRP A 188 1.18 -14.56 7.39
CA TRP A 188 2.22 -13.62 7.80
C TRP A 188 1.69 -12.19 7.85
N THR A 189 2.25 -11.38 8.76
CA THR A 189 2.28 -9.93 8.63
C THR A 189 3.68 -9.49 8.19
N SER A 190 3.83 -8.24 7.77
CA SER A 190 5.13 -7.63 7.46
C SER A 190 5.83 -7.04 8.69
N THR A 191 5.26 -7.21 9.89
CA THR A 191 5.73 -6.55 11.10
C THR A 191 6.51 -7.54 11.96
N GLU A 192 7.81 -7.35 12.04
CA GLU A 192 8.65 -7.99 13.05
C GLU A 192 8.24 -7.54 14.46
N SER A 193 8.34 -8.46 15.41
CA SER A 193 8.24 -8.19 16.84
C SER A 193 9.64 -8.01 17.42
N PHE A 194 9.96 -8.67 18.53
CA PHE A 194 11.26 -8.57 19.18
C PHE A 194 12.17 -9.74 18.77
N GLY A 195 13.37 -9.42 18.28
CA GLY A 195 14.32 -10.43 17.80
C GLY A 195 13.89 -11.01 16.45
N ASP A 196 14.12 -12.30 16.23
CA ASP A 196 13.81 -13.00 14.96
C ASP A 196 12.35 -13.49 14.89
N TYR A 197 11.44 -12.77 15.53
CA TYR A 197 10.03 -13.13 15.62
C TYR A 197 9.18 -12.17 14.79
N VAL A 198 8.19 -12.73 14.11
CA VAL A 198 7.26 -12.00 13.26
C VAL A 198 5.84 -12.31 13.71
N PHE A 199 5.02 -11.27 13.75
CA PHE A 199 3.61 -11.42 13.97
C PHE A 199 2.93 -12.28 12.88
N LYS A 200 2.04 -13.16 13.31
CA LYS A 200 1.23 -14.03 12.45
C LYS A 200 -0.19 -14.17 12.96
N ARG A 201 -1.10 -14.45 12.04
CA ARG A 201 -2.53 -14.67 12.30
C ARG A 201 -2.91 -16.10 11.97
N SER A 202 -3.89 -16.64 12.68
CA SER A 202 -4.52 -17.91 12.30
C SER A 202 -6.02 -17.90 12.48
N VAL A 203 -6.68 -18.45 11.46
CA VAL A 203 -8.12 -18.72 11.46
C VAL A 203 -8.30 -20.22 11.49
N GLY A 204 -8.97 -20.72 12.53
CA GLY A 204 -9.20 -22.15 12.73
C GLY A 204 -10.63 -22.56 12.41
N SER A 205 -10.81 -23.73 11.77
CA SER A 205 -12.11 -24.25 11.34
C SER A 205 -13.13 -24.33 12.49
N SER A 206 -12.69 -24.76 13.67
CA SER A 206 -13.53 -24.93 14.87
C SER A 206 -13.57 -23.73 15.82
N TYR A 207 -12.92 -22.61 15.49
CA TYR A 207 -12.78 -21.47 16.41
C TYR A 207 -13.53 -20.25 15.90
N ALA A 208 -14.31 -19.60 16.78
CA ALA A 208 -15.02 -18.38 16.45
C ALA A 208 -14.13 -17.13 16.54
N SER A 209 -13.10 -17.19 17.38
CA SER A 209 -12.06 -16.16 17.55
C SER A 209 -10.95 -16.29 16.49
N ILE A 210 -10.13 -15.25 16.33
CA ILE A 210 -8.89 -15.28 15.55
C ILE A 210 -7.68 -15.46 16.48
N TRP A 211 -6.65 -16.20 16.06
CA TRP A 211 -5.42 -16.37 16.83
C TRP A 211 -4.36 -15.36 16.37
N ARG A 212 -3.79 -14.60 17.32
CA ARG A 212 -2.62 -13.73 17.10
C ARG A 212 -1.45 -14.23 17.93
N ASP A 213 -0.29 -14.32 17.30
CA ASP A 213 0.93 -14.77 17.96
C ASP A 213 2.15 -14.40 17.11
N GLU A 214 3.31 -14.89 17.50
CA GLU A 214 4.58 -14.65 16.83
C GLU A 214 5.20 -15.97 16.34
N SER A 215 6.06 -15.91 15.33
CA SER A 215 6.83 -17.05 14.83
C SER A 215 8.12 -16.63 14.19
N ILE A 216 9.08 -17.54 14.16
CA ILE A 216 10.36 -17.32 13.49
C ILE A 216 10.21 -17.39 11.97
N HIS A 217 11.18 -16.79 11.26
CA HIS A 217 11.10 -16.52 9.82
C HIS A 217 11.05 -17.79 8.96
N SER A 218 11.54 -18.92 9.48
CA SER A 218 11.65 -20.20 8.76
C SER A 218 10.37 -21.02 8.68
N TYR A 219 9.26 -20.53 9.26
CA TYR A 219 7.94 -21.12 9.01
C TYR A 219 7.41 -20.71 7.63
N GLY A 220 6.70 -21.62 6.97
CA GLY A 220 5.97 -21.32 5.75
C GLY A 220 4.50 -21.02 6.02
N PHE A 221 4.07 -19.77 5.88
CA PHE A 221 2.66 -19.35 5.98
C PHE A 221 2.16 -18.73 4.67
N SER A 222 0.84 -18.60 4.56
CA SER A 222 0.21 -17.96 3.40
C SER A 222 0.38 -16.44 3.44
N ILE A 223 0.37 -15.81 2.27
CA ILE A 223 0.33 -14.35 2.12
C ILE A 223 -1.03 -13.91 1.60
N ARG A 224 -1.54 -12.85 2.21
CA ARG A 224 -2.74 -12.11 1.78
C ARG A 224 -2.34 -10.68 1.54
N CYS A 225 -2.34 -10.26 0.29
CA CYS A 225 -1.98 -8.88 -0.04
C CYS A 225 -3.16 -7.95 0.20
N ILE A 226 -2.84 -6.73 0.58
CA ILE A 226 -3.76 -5.62 0.82
C ILE A 226 -3.37 -4.45 -0.08
N THR A 227 -4.34 -3.59 -0.38
CA THR A 227 -4.10 -2.24 -0.88
C THR A 227 -5.14 -1.27 -0.32
N TYR A 228 -4.82 0.01 -0.33
CA TYR A 228 -5.77 1.11 -0.10
C TYR A 228 -6.20 1.77 -1.42
N ASP A 229 -5.55 1.37 -2.53
CA ASP A 229 -5.79 1.88 -3.88
C ASP A 229 -7.06 1.30 -4.53
N GLY A 230 -7.87 0.55 -3.76
CA GLY A 230 -9.27 0.26 -4.11
C GLY A 230 -10.15 1.52 -4.22
N VAL A 231 -9.57 2.70 -3.92
CA VAL A 231 -10.11 4.04 -4.14
C VAL A 231 -9.26 4.81 -5.17
N ILE A 232 -8.92 4.22 -6.33
CA ILE A 232 -8.49 5.00 -7.51
C ILE A 232 -9.62 5.06 -8.57
N SER A 233 -10.86 5.24 -8.10
CA SER A 233 -11.95 5.75 -8.95
C SER A 233 -12.88 6.75 -8.25
N GLN A 234 -12.59 7.16 -7.01
CA GLN A 234 -13.23 8.29 -6.35
C GLN A 234 -12.25 9.10 -5.48
N ILE A 235 -11.15 9.61 -6.05
CA ILE A 235 -11.11 11.08 -5.95
C ILE A 235 -12.40 11.47 -6.68
N PRO A 236 -13.36 12.20 -6.08
CA PRO A 236 -14.37 12.84 -6.90
C PRO A 236 -13.61 13.36 -8.10
N GLN A 237 -14.05 13.02 -9.31
CA GLN A 237 -13.72 13.93 -10.40
C GLN A 237 -14.28 15.25 -9.88
N ILE A 238 -13.45 16.05 -9.19
CA ILE A 238 -13.68 17.46 -9.04
C ILE A 238 -13.84 17.79 -10.50
N PRO A 239 -15.06 18.10 -10.97
CA PRO A 239 -15.25 18.40 -12.37
C PRO A 239 -14.10 19.35 -12.70
N GLU A 240 -13.29 19.01 -13.69
CA GLU A 240 -12.13 19.81 -14.08
C GLU A 240 -12.63 21.20 -14.52
N ASN A 241 -13.03 22.02 -13.57
CA ASN A 241 -12.63 23.40 -13.55
C ASN A 241 -11.17 23.32 -13.10
N LEU A 242 -10.30 22.98 -14.06
CA LEU A 242 -8.90 23.36 -13.99
C LEU A 242 -8.93 24.87 -13.76
N ILE A 243 -8.78 25.29 -12.50
CA ILE A 243 -8.56 26.69 -12.18
C ILE A 243 -7.28 27.04 -12.91
N GLN A 244 -7.42 27.78 -14.00
CA GLN A 244 -6.29 28.30 -14.72
C GLN A 244 -5.63 29.29 -13.75
N THR A 245 -4.37 29.06 -13.41
CA THR A 245 -3.63 29.96 -12.52
C THR A 245 -2.32 30.31 -13.19
N HIS A 246 -2.07 31.60 -13.39
CA HIS A 246 -0.78 32.09 -13.87
C HIS A 246 -0.05 32.77 -12.71
N VAL A 247 1.16 32.30 -12.45
CA VAL A 247 2.06 32.87 -11.44
C VAL A 247 3.27 33.41 -12.18
N TYR A 248 3.42 34.73 -12.21
CA TYR A 248 4.47 35.39 -12.97
C TYR A 248 4.92 36.71 -12.33
N PRO A 249 6.19 37.13 -12.51
CA PRO A 249 7.26 36.35 -13.13
C PRO A 249 7.63 35.12 -12.28
N ASN A 250 8.15 34.08 -12.90
CA ASN A 250 8.72 32.94 -12.19
C ASN A 250 9.99 32.51 -12.95
N PRO A 251 11.19 32.79 -12.43
CA PRO A 251 11.48 33.31 -11.08
C PRO A 251 11.04 34.77 -10.82
N ALA A 252 10.80 35.14 -9.56
CA ALA A 252 10.38 36.47 -9.13
C ALA A 252 11.38 37.12 -8.16
N SER A 253 11.59 38.43 -8.26
CA SER A 253 12.53 39.15 -7.38
C SER A 253 11.86 39.98 -6.29
N ASN A 254 10.99 40.92 -6.66
CA ASN A 254 10.36 41.83 -5.69
C ASN A 254 8.84 41.65 -5.63
N ASN A 255 8.24 41.24 -6.74
CA ASN A 255 6.80 41.19 -6.91
C ASN A 255 6.42 39.86 -7.57
N LEU A 256 5.32 39.27 -7.12
CA LEU A 256 4.71 38.10 -7.73
C LEU A 256 3.27 38.43 -8.11
N THR A 257 2.89 38.17 -9.35
CA THR A 257 1.50 38.25 -9.78
C THR A 257 0.88 36.87 -9.75
N LEU A 258 -0.22 36.74 -9.02
CA LEU A 258 -1.09 35.57 -9.07
C LEU A 258 -2.37 35.97 -9.80
N GLU A 259 -2.59 35.36 -10.96
CA GLU A 259 -3.78 35.55 -11.78
C GLU A 259 -4.60 34.25 -11.85
N ILE A 260 -5.92 34.39 -11.73
CA ILE A 260 -6.92 33.34 -11.82
C ILE A 260 -7.91 33.76 -12.91
N PRO A 261 -7.61 33.48 -14.20
CA PRO A 261 -8.49 33.86 -15.29
C PRO A 261 -9.76 33.02 -15.22
N ASN A 262 -10.90 33.68 -15.43
CA ASN A 262 -12.23 33.07 -15.58
C ASN A 262 -12.93 32.64 -14.28
N GLU A 263 -12.47 33.09 -13.12
CA GLU A 263 -13.17 32.87 -11.85
C GLU A 263 -13.91 34.15 -11.40
N ASN A 264 -15.15 33.97 -10.92
CA ASN A 264 -15.99 35.04 -10.34
C ASN A 264 -16.16 34.89 -8.82
N THR A 265 -15.38 34.01 -8.20
CA THR A 265 -15.43 33.72 -6.77
C THR A 265 -14.12 34.12 -6.11
N THR A 266 -14.20 34.57 -4.85
CA THR A 266 -13.03 34.79 -4.01
C THR A 266 -12.35 33.47 -3.70
N PHE A 267 -11.03 33.46 -3.86
CA PHE A 267 -10.15 32.40 -3.40
C PHE A 267 -9.27 32.90 -2.26
N HIS A 268 -8.98 32.03 -1.32
CA HIS A 268 -7.97 32.22 -0.29
C HIS A 268 -6.65 31.65 -0.79
N PHE A 269 -5.53 32.31 -0.52
CA PHE A 269 -4.22 31.74 -0.78
C PHE A 269 -3.25 31.90 0.38
N GLU A 270 -2.39 30.92 0.51
CA GLU A 270 -1.27 30.90 1.45
C GLU A 270 0.03 30.59 0.70
N ILE A 271 1.12 31.27 1.05
CA ILE A 271 2.46 30.97 0.53
C ILE A 271 3.26 30.22 1.59
N PHE A 272 3.83 29.08 1.20
CA PHE A 272 4.63 28.22 2.06
C PHE A 272 6.10 28.24 1.66
N ASN A 273 7.00 28.29 2.63
CA ASN A 273 8.42 28.05 2.45
C ASN A 273 8.75 26.55 2.38
N ILE A 274 10.02 26.19 2.13
CA ILE A 274 10.50 24.79 2.09
C ILE A 274 10.38 24.03 3.42
N ALA A 275 10.23 24.73 4.55
CA ALA A 275 9.99 24.11 5.85
C ALA A 275 8.50 23.80 6.08
N GLY A 276 7.61 24.20 5.15
CA GLY A 276 6.17 24.03 5.26
C GLY A 276 5.47 25.10 6.10
N GLU A 277 6.15 26.20 6.42
CA GLU A 277 5.57 27.32 7.18
C GLU A 277 4.84 28.29 6.25
N ALA A 278 3.63 28.70 6.62
CA ALA A 278 2.87 29.71 5.88
C ALA A 278 3.43 31.11 6.19
N VAL A 279 4.13 31.70 5.22
CA VAL A 279 4.79 33.01 5.35
C VAL A 279 3.92 34.18 4.89
N TYR A 280 2.85 33.91 4.14
CA TYR A 280 1.92 34.92 3.66
C TYR A 280 0.53 34.33 3.48
N LYS A 281 -0.51 35.11 3.77
CA LYS A 281 -1.92 34.73 3.59
C LYS A 281 -2.72 35.92 3.09
N SER A 282 -3.54 35.72 2.06
CA SER A 282 -4.45 36.76 1.56
C SER A 282 -5.55 36.15 0.68
N ASP A 283 -6.39 37.01 0.12
CA ASP A 283 -7.51 36.66 -0.75
C ASP A 283 -7.29 37.22 -2.16
N VAL A 284 -7.85 36.54 -3.16
CA VAL A 284 -7.76 36.95 -4.57
C VAL A 284 -9.07 36.62 -5.30
N ASN A 285 -9.60 37.60 -6.03
CA ASN A 285 -10.79 37.41 -6.87
C ASN A 285 -10.43 37.12 -8.34
N LYS A 286 -9.39 37.76 -8.87
CA LYS A 286 -8.97 37.61 -10.27
C LYS A 286 -7.47 37.77 -10.45
N THR A 287 -6.90 38.85 -9.94
CA THR A 287 -5.46 39.09 -9.99
C THR A 287 -5.03 39.79 -8.72
N VAL A 288 -3.90 39.38 -8.15
CA VAL A 288 -3.25 40.04 -7.02
C VAL A 288 -1.76 40.16 -7.30
N VAL A 289 -1.18 41.28 -6.89
CA VAL A 289 0.28 41.48 -6.89
C VAL A 289 0.75 41.43 -5.45
N ILE A 290 1.71 40.55 -5.18
CA ILE A 290 2.23 40.24 -3.86
C ILE A 290 3.64 40.81 -3.80
N ASP A 291 3.91 41.65 -2.80
CA ASP A 291 5.28 42.06 -2.49
C ASP A 291 6.00 40.91 -1.77
N ILE A 292 7.07 40.42 -2.38
CA ILE A 292 7.90 39.33 -1.89
C ILE A 292 9.34 39.81 -1.66
N SER A 293 9.59 41.12 -1.62
CA SER A 293 10.94 41.70 -1.49
C SER A 293 11.64 41.25 -0.20
N ASP A 294 10.89 41.07 0.88
CA ASP A 294 11.39 40.59 2.17
C ASP A 294 11.51 39.06 2.26
N PHE A 295 11.10 38.31 1.24
CA PHE A 295 11.16 36.85 1.28
C PHE A 295 12.60 36.38 1.03
N PRO A 296 13.14 35.45 1.83
CA PRO A 296 14.42 34.80 1.54
C PRO A 296 14.41 34.14 0.16
N ASN A 297 15.55 34.15 -0.53
CA ASN A 297 15.70 33.46 -1.81
C ASN A 297 15.49 31.96 -1.64
N GLY A 298 14.74 31.33 -2.54
CA GLY A 298 14.38 29.93 -2.39
C GLY A 298 13.11 29.52 -3.14
N ALA A 299 12.70 28.27 -2.93
CA ALA A 299 11.47 27.71 -3.48
C ALA A 299 10.29 27.95 -2.53
N TYR A 300 9.14 28.27 -3.11
CA TYR A 300 7.90 28.50 -2.40
C TYR A 300 6.72 27.82 -3.12
N TRP A 301 5.66 27.55 -2.38
CA TRP A 301 4.40 27.02 -2.91
C TRP A 301 3.24 27.93 -2.55
N ILE A 302 2.43 28.29 -3.53
CA ILE A 302 1.15 28.96 -3.31
C ILE A 302 0.07 27.88 -3.24
N LYS A 303 -0.59 27.77 -2.10
CA LYS A 303 -1.81 26.98 -1.93
C LYS A 303 -3.00 27.91 -2.10
N LEU A 304 -3.72 27.78 -3.20
CA LEU A 304 -4.94 28.51 -3.53
C LEU A 304 -6.15 27.61 -3.24
N TYR A 305 -7.18 28.09 -2.55
CA TYR A 305 -8.35 27.28 -2.23
C TYR A 305 -9.62 28.10 -1.95
N ASN A 306 -10.77 27.44 -2.08
CA ASN A 306 -12.08 27.88 -1.58
C ASN A 306 -12.87 26.65 -1.10
N ASP A 307 -14.15 26.81 -0.78
CA ASP A 307 -15.01 25.71 -0.30
C ASP A 307 -15.14 24.52 -1.28
N LYS A 308 -14.76 24.68 -2.55
CA LYS A 308 -14.98 23.71 -3.62
C LYS A 308 -13.71 23.17 -4.27
N SER A 309 -12.57 23.85 -4.11
CA SER A 309 -11.40 23.60 -4.94
C SER A 309 -10.09 24.00 -4.25
N ILE A 310 -9.02 23.30 -4.61
CA ILE A 310 -7.66 23.56 -4.14
C ILE A 310 -6.67 23.41 -5.30
N ARG A 311 -5.70 24.31 -5.39
CA ARG A 311 -4.60 24.30 -6.38
C ARG A 311 -3.30 24.67 -5.69
N ILE A 312 -2.23 23.96 -6.02
CA ILE A 312 -0.87 24.27 -5.54
C ILE A 312 0.00 24.67 -6.73
N VAL A 313 0.66 25.83 -6.64
CA VAL A 313 1.53 26.36 -7.69
C VAL A 313 2.90 26.71 -7.10
N PRO A 314 4.01 26.12 -7.60
CA PRO A 314 5.34 26.47 -7.15
C PRO A 314 5.85 27.76 -7.82
N PHE A 315 6.66 28.53 -7.10
CA PHE A 315 7.48 29.60 -7.69
C PHE A 315 8.85 29.71 -7.02
N HIS A 316 9.80 30.35 -7.72
CA HIS A 316 11.15 30.60 -7.22
C HIS A 316 11.36 32.08 -6.94
N LYS A 317 11.91 32.40 -5.77
CA LYS A 317 12.34 33.76 -5.37
C LYS A 317 13.84 33.91 -5.60
N GLU A 318 14.21 34.91 -6.39
CA GLU A 318 15.59 35.35 -6.69
C GLU A 318 15.96 36.67 -6.00
#